data_AF-A0AA42QS14-F1
#
_entry.id   AF-A0AA42QS14-F1
#
_cell.length_a   1.000
_cell.length_b   1.000
_cell.length_c   1.000
_cell.angle_alpha   90.00
_cell.angle_beta   90.00
_cell.angle_gamma   90.00
#
_symmetry.space_group_name_H-M   'P 1'
#
loop_
_entity.id
_entity.type
_entity.pdbx_description
1 polymer ?
#
loop_
_entity_poly.entity_id
_entity_poly.type
_entity_poly.pdbx_seq_one_letter_code
_entity_poly.pdbx_strand_id
1 'polypeptide(L)'
;MLNNKIIKRNSPIIGVLLMSALSQLTHAETGNYFMHKDWELACDNTGMCRAVGYQSDAQFGHPVSLLISRPAGAGSAVLTQVQVAEEFTQDTEASLNVGGTSLGSLTIDAKKSTAKLSSAQSAQLLKALVGAEDIRLTTQAQQWQISTAGANAVLLKMDDIQKRVNTPNAVYQKGNQSEQNVLQPKAIPKIGITGYRPAVASHFAVDSKNAHQLFKKLKAKTDQQDCPNLYEARFFEEDRVSVYPLNAEQVVVQVPCWRGAYNEGLGYWVMDKALQKIQQQVTTSGSSFSEAQIFSEQKGRGIADCGIRSEWAWNGKAFVLSYQAQSQQCKGFAGGAWNLPTYVAIVARTD
;
A
#
# COMPACT_ATOMS: atom_id res chain seq x y z
N MET A 1 -29.86 -10.12 76.53
CA MET A 1 -29.35 -8.77 76.15
C MET A 1 -27.96 -8.91 75.55
N LEU A 2 -27.43 -7.85 74.94
CA LEU A 2 -26.09 -7.70 74.33
C LEU A 2 -25.87 -8.37 72.97
N ASN A 3 -24.95 -7.78 72.20
CA ASN A 3 -24.75 -7.93 70.74
C ASN A 3 -23.36 -8.51 70.38
N ASN A 4 -23.25 -8.90 69.10
CA ASN A 4 -22.09 -8.87 68.17
C ASN A 4 -21.82 -10.26 67.53
N LYS A 5 -21.69 -10.43 66.19
CA LYS A 5 -20.69 -9.86 65.22
C LYS A 5 -19.26 -10.12 65.72
N ILE A 6 -18.25 -10.55 64.96
CA ILE A 6 -17.93 -10.53 63.50
C ILE A 6 -16.77 -11.57 63.31
N ILE A 7 -16.49 -12.27 62.20
CA ILE A 7 -16.99 -12.38 60.81
C ILE A 7 -16.62 -13.81 60.28
N LYS A 8 -16.93 -14.18 59.01
CA LYS A 8 -16.27 -15.32 58.30
C LYS A 8 -15.49 -14.81 57.07
N ARG A 9 -14.32 -15.40 56.82
CA ARG A 9 -13.32 -14.97 55.82
C ARG A 9 -13.43 -15.80 54.53
N ASN A 10 -13.99 -15.23 53.46
CA ASN A 10 -13.94 -15.79 52.11
C ASN A 10 -13.14 -14.86 51.19
N SER A 11 -12.19 -15.40 50.43
CA SER A 11 -11.42 -14.67 49.43
C SER A 11 -12.12 -14.71 48.06
N PRO A 12 -12.31 -13.60 47.34
CA PRO A 12 -12.61 -13.62 45.93
C PRO A 12 -11.33 -13.85 45.11
N ILE A 13 -11.39 -14.72 44.10
CA ILE A 13 -10.33 -14.85 43.10
C ILE A 13 -10.53 -13.73 42.06
N ILE A 14 -9.58 -12.80 41.97
CA ILE A 14 -9.60 -11.76 40.94
C ILE A 14 -8.96 -12.32 39.68
N GLY A 15 -9.80 -12.71 38.71
CA GLY A 15 -9.35 -13.06 37.37
C GLY A 15 -8.94 -11.80 36.60
N VAL A 16 -7.64 -11.62 36.37
CA VAL A 16 -7.13 -10.51 35.55
C VAL A 16 -7.33 -10.84 34.08
N LEU A 17 -8.30 -10.19 33.43
CA LEU A 17 -8.35 -10.16 31.97
C LEU A 17 -7.17 -9.32 31.46
N LEU A 18 -6.19 -9.96 30.82
CA LEU A 18 -5.28 -9.26 29.92
C LEU A 18 -6.08 -8.86 28.68
N MET A 19 -6.54 -7.61 28.63
CA MET A 19 -6.90 -6.98 27.36
C MET A 19 -5.62 -6.75 26.57
N SER A 20 -5.32 -7.66 25.65
CA SER A 20 -4.27 -7.48 24.65
C SER A 20 -4.62 -6.28 23.76
N ALA A 21 -3.95 -5.16 24.01
CA ALA A 21 -4.03 -3.98 23.16
C ALA A 21 -3.43 -4.30 21.78
N LEU A 22 -4.29 -4.74 20.86
CA LEU A 22 -4.00 -4.78 19.44
C LEU A 22 -3.77 -3.35 18.96
N SER A 23 -2.50 -2.95 18.88
CA SER A 23 -2.06 -1.70 18.29
C SER A 23 -2.48 -1.65 16.82
N GLN A 24 -3.70 -1.19 16.56
CA GLN A 24 -4.14 -0.83 15.23
C GLN A 24 -3.22 0.29 14.74
N LEU A 25 -2.35 -0.03 13.77
CA LEU A 25 -1.57 0.96 13.06
C LEU A 25 -2.52 1.82 12.23
N THR A 26 -3.06 2.87 12.87
CA THR A 26 -3.84 3.94 12.25
C THR A 26 -2.92 4.75 11.34
N HIS A 27 -2.57 4.15 10.20
CA HIS A 27 -1.86 4.81 9.11
C HIS A 27 -2.66 6.05 8.74
N ALA A 28 -2.03 7.21 8.88
CA ALA A 28 -2.67 8.47 8.54
C ALA A 28 -3.15 8.43 7.09
N GLU A 29 -4.36 8.94 6.84
CA GLU A 29 -4.81 9.26 5.49
C GLU A 29 -3.90 10.37 4.93
N THR A 30 -2.81 9.97 4.30
CA THR A 30 -2.06 10.87 3.42
C THR A 30 -3.07 11.39 2.40
N GLY A 31 -3.07 12.70 2.09
CA GLY A 31 -4.14 13.29 1.27
C GLY A 31 -4.31 12.72 -0.16
N ASN A 32 -3.42 11.79 -0.54
CA ASN A 32 -3.37 11.04 -1.78
C ASN A 32 -3.96 9.62 -1.68
N TYR A 33 -4.30 9.12 -0.49
CA TYR A 33 -4.97 7.83 -0.29
C TYR A 33 -6.15 7.97 0.68
N PHE A 34 -7.26 7.30 0.37
CA PHE A 34 -8.51 7.38 1.13
C PHE A 34 -9.25 6.05 1.07
N MET A 35 -9.92 5.65 2.16
CA MET A 35 -10.74 4.43 2.19
C MET A 35 -12.12 4.70 2.78
N HIS A 36 -13.16 4.16 2.16
CA HIS A 36 -14.48 4.18 2.76
C HIS A 36 -15.31 2.93 2.39
N LYS A 37 -15.64 2.12 3.40
CA LYS A 37 -16.39 0.86 3.25
C LYS A 37 -15.71 -0.07 2.22
N ASP A 38 -16.42 -0.53 1.19
CA ASP A 38 -15.90 -1.49 0.19
C ASP A 38 -15.03 -0.82 -0.91
N TRP A 39 -14.59 0.42 -0.70
CA TRP A 39 -13.87 1.23 -1.68
C TRP A 39 -12.56 1.85 -1.16
N GLU A 40 -11.54 1.86 -2.02
CA GLU A 40 -10.23 2.51 -1.85
C GLU A 40 -9.98 3.58 -2.93
N LEU A 41 -9.07 4.52 -2.68
CA LEU A 41 -8.57 5.50 -3.63
C LEU A 41 -7.07 5.69 -3.44
N ALA A 42 -6.30 5.68 -4.53
CA ALA A 42 -4.92 6.17 -4.55
C ALA A 42 -4.68 7.14 -5.71
N CYS A 43 -4.06 8.28 -5.44
CA CYS A 43 -3.66 9.29 -6.40
C CYS A 43 -2.14 9.50 -6.34
N ASP A 44 -1.45 9.31 -7.46
CA ASP A 44 0.01 9.46 -7.50
C ASP A 44 0.45 10.91 -7.72
N ASN A 45 1.76 11.15 -7.57
CA ASN A 45 2.41 12.45 -7.73
C ASN A 45 2.31 13.06 -9.15
N THR A 46 1.87 12.32 -10.17
CA THR A 46 1.50 12.89 -11.49
C THR A 46 0.13 13.57 -11.49
N GLY A 47 -0.70 13.26 -10.49
CA GLY A 47 -2.12 13.61 -10.43
C GLY A 47 -3.05 12.54 -11.01
N MET A 48 -2.55 11.37 -11.42
CA MET A 48 -3.39 10.25 -11.83
C MET A 48 -4.00 9.54 -10.62
N CYS A 49 -5.33 9.46 -10.60
CA CYS A 49 -6.10 8.80 -9.54
C CYS A 49 -6.68 7.46 -10.00
N ARG A 50 -6.74 6.51 -9.05
CA ARG A 50 -7.26 5.15 -9.16
C ARG A 50 -8.21 4.90 -7.99
N ALA A 51 -9.51 4.99 -8.23
CA ALA A 51 -10.52 4.50 -7.29
C ALA A 51 -10.75 3.01 -7.56
N VAL A 52 -10.88 2.21 -6.50
CA VAL A 52 -11.10 0.76 -6.58
C VAL A 52 -12.25 0.37 -5.67
N GLY A 53 -13.22 -0.35 -6.22
CA GLY A 53 -14.28 -1.01 -5.47
C GLY A 53 -14.12 -2.52 -5.42
N TYR A 54 -14.73 -3.14 -4.42
CA TYR A 54 -14.76 -4.59 -4.24
C TYR A 54 -16.19 -5.11 -4.04
N GLN A 55 -16.36 -6.43 -3.94
CA GLN A 55 -17.57 -7.02 -3.37
C GLN A 55 -17.69 -6.74 -1.85
N SER A 56 -18.90 -6.86 -1.31
CA SER A 56 -19.13 -6.76 0.14
C SER A 56 -18.64 -8.03 0.87
N ASP A 57 -18.41 -7.94 2.19
CA ASP A 57 -17.91 -9.09 2.96
C ASP A 57 -18.88 -10.29 2.96
N ALA A 58 -20.18 -10.05 2.76
CA ALA A 58 -21.18 -11.11 2.58
C ALA A 58 -20.98 -11.95 1.29
N GLN A 59 -20.24 -11.41 0.31
CA GLN A 59 -19.93 -12.04 -0.97
C GLN A 59 -18.44 -12.46 -1.07
N PHE A 60 -17.71 -12.55 0.05
CA PHE A 60 -16.24 -12.74 0.05
C PHE A 60 -15.76 -13.93 -0.80
N GLY A 61 -16.54 -15.02 -0.88
CA GLY A 61 -16.26 -16.20 -1.70
C GLY A 61 -16.35 -16.02 -3.22
N HIS A 62 -16.79 -14.85 -3.70
CA HIS A 62 -16.79 -14.47 -5.11
C HIS A 62 -16.05 -13.12 -5.27
N PRO A 63 -14.69 -13.11 -5.34
CA PRO A 63 -13.92 -11.89 -5.48
C PRO A 63 -14.15 -11.20 -6.83
N VAL A 64 -14.60 -9.94 -6.78
CA VAL A 64 -14.66 -9.03 -7.94
C VAL A 64 -14.18 -7.65 -7.52
N SER A 65 -13.45 -6.99 -8.41
CA SER A 65 -13.00 -5.62 -8.20
C SER A 65 -13.19 -4.74 -9.42
N LEU A 66 -13.55 -3.47 -9.21
CA LEU A 66 -13.76 -2.46 -10.23
C LEU A 66 -12.74 -1.33 -10.05
N LEU A 67 -11.80 -1.22 -10.99
CA LEU A 67 -10.87 -0.09 -11.07
C LEU A 67 -11.43 1.02 -11.95
N ILE A 68 -11.40 2.24 -11.42
CA ILE A 68 -11.77 3.49 -12.07
C ILE A 68 -10.53 4.39 -12.08
N SER A 69 -9.92 4.58 -13.25
CA SER A 69 -8.70 5.38 -13.43
C SER A 69 -8.97 6.67 -14.19
N ARG A 70 -8.45 7.80 -13.71
CA ARG A 70 -8.54 9.10 -14.41
C ARG A 70 -7.24 9.91 -14.24
N PRO A 71 -6.57 10.31 -15.34
CA PRO A 71 -5.46 11.28 -15.30
C PRO A 71 -5.90 12.68 -14.82
N ALA A 72 -4.91 13.49 -14.45
CA ALA A 72 -5.06 14.93 -14.27
C ALA A 72 -5.09 15.68 -15.63
N GLY A 73 -5.68 16.88 -15.66
CA GLY A 73 -5.85 17.73 -16.85
C GLY A 73 -7.32 17.89 -17.29
N ALA A 74 -7.64 18.98 -17.97
CA ALA A 74 -9.00 19.20 -18.48
C ALA A 74 -9.38 18.14 -19.53
N GLY A 75 -10.63 17.68 -19.52
CA GLY A 75 -11.13 16.69 -20.49
C GLY A 75 -10.58 15.27 -20.38
N SER A 76 -9.72 14.95 -19.39
CA SER A 76 -9.20 13.58 -19.21
C SER A 76 -10.33 12.55 -19.07
N ALA A 77 -10.27 11.49 -19.87
CA ALA A 77 -11.23 10.41 -19.85
C ALA A 77 -11.14 9.57 -18.57
N VAL A 78 -12.28 9.03 -18.13
CA VAL A 78 -12.35 7.97 -17.13
C VAL A 78 -12.21 6.63 -17.85
N LEU A 79 -11.30 5.77 -17.38
CA LEU A 79 -11.12 4.41 -17.84
C LEU A 79 -11.61 3.45 -16.76
N THR A 80 -12.40 2.43 -17.11
CA THR A 80 -12.85 1.42 -16.15
C THR A 80 -12.48 0.00 -16.58
N GLN A 81 -12.11 -0.82 -15.61
CA GLN A 81 -11.73 -2.21 -15.78
C GLN A 81 -12.30 -3.02 -14.61
N VAL A 82 -12.76 -4.24 -14.88
CA VAL A 82 -13.13 -5.21 -13.84
C VAL A 82 -12.06 -6.30 -13.75
N GLN A 83 -11.91 -6.89 -12.56
CA GLN A 83 -11.10 -8.07 -12.32
C GLN A 83 -11.88 -9.07 -11.45
N VAL A 84 -11.68 -10.36 -11.70
CA VAL A 84 -12.14 -11.47 -10.85
C VAL A 84 -10.92 -12.26 -10.38
N ALA A 85 -11.03 -13.09 -9.33
CA ALA A 85 -9.89 -13.94 -8.94
C ALA A 85 -9.59 -15.02 -10.00
N GLU A 86 -8.32 -15.44 -10.09
CA GLU A 86 -7.76 -16.23 -11.20
C GLU A 86 -8.43 -17.60 -11.35
N GLU A 87 -8.79 -18.25 -10.24
CA GLU A 87 -9.46 -19.55 -10.20
C GLU A 87 -10.81 -19.59 -10.93
N PHE A 88 -11.43 -18.42 -11.18
CA PHE A 88 -12.71 -18.30 -11.85
C PHE A 88 -12.63 -17.95 -13.34
N THR A 89 -11.45 -17.69 -13.93
CA THR A 89 -11.34 -17.25 -15.34
C THR A 89 -11.47 -18.39 -16.36
N GLN A 90 -12.27 -19.41 -16.04
CA GLN A 90 -12.57 -20.55 -16.91
C GLN A 90 -13.58 -20.15 -18.00
N ASP A 91 -14.60 -19.38 -17.61
CA ASP A 91 -15.41 -18.60 -18.54
C ASP A 91 -14.70 -17.28 -18.83
N THR A 92 -14.43 -16.98 -20.11
CA THR A 92 -13.92 -15.66 -20.52
C THR A 92 -15.03 -14.69 -20.94
N GLU A 93 -16.21 -15.18 -21.33
CA GLU A 93 -17.32 -14.31 -21.77
C GLU A 93 -18.29 -14.02 -20.62
N ALA A 94 -18.44 -12.74 -20.28
CA ALA A 94 -19.32 -12.25 -19.21
C ALA A 94 -20.27 -11.16 -19.72
N SER A 95 -21.48 -11.06 -19.15
CA SER A 95 -22.35 -9.88 -19.28
C SER A 95 -22.15 -8.94 -18.09
N LEU A 96 -22.01 -7.65 -18.35
CA LEU A 96 -22.10 -6.60 -17.33
C LEU A 96 -23.56 -6.17 -17.22
N ASN A 97 -24.14 -6.24 -16.02
CA ASN A 97 -25.56 -5.99 -15.77
C ASN A 97 -25.75 -4.92 -14.69
N VAL A 98 -26.75 -4.06 -14.85
CA VAL A 98 -27.24 -3.12 -13.84
C VAL A 98 -28.72 -3.44 -13.58
N GLY A 99 -29.01 -3.96 -12.39
CA GLY A 99 -30.31 -4.57 -12.09
C GLY A 99 -30.67 -5.64 -13.13
N GLY A 100 -31.80 -5.45 -13.81
CA GLY A 100 -32.26 -6.31 -14.91
C GLY A 100 -31.80 -5.90 -16.32
N THR A 101 -30.94 -4.88 -16.47
CA THR A 101 -30.50 -4.35 -17.78
C THR A 101 -29.04 -4.70 -18.06
N SER A 102 -28.77 -5.37 -19.18
CA SER A 102 -27.39 -5.61 -19.65
C SER A 102 -26.79 -4.34 -20.27
N LEU A 103 -25.52 -4.08 -19.94
CA LEU A 103 -24.66 -3.09 -20.59
C LEU A 103 -23.81 -3.73 -21.71
N GLY A 104 -24.16 -4.95 -22.13
CA GLY A 104 -23.42 -5.74 -23.12
C GLY A 104 -22.35 -6.65 -22.51
N SER A 105 -21.71 -7.45 -23.38
CA SER A 105 -20.68 -8.40 -22.99
C SER A 105 -19.31 -7.77 -22.76
N LEU A 106 -18.45 -8.54 -22.08
CA LEU A 106 -17.05 -8.27 -21.77
C LEU A 106 -16.27 -9.59 -21.88
N THR A 107 -15.15 -9.57 -22.61
CA THR A 107 -14.18 -10.68 -22.60
C THR A 107 -13.14 -10.46 -21.50
N ILE A 108 -13.01 -11.41 -20.59
CA ILE A 108 -12.01 -11.47 -19.53
C ILE A 108 -10.71 -12.06 -20.11
N ASP A 109 -9.61 -11.31 -19.97
CA ASP A 109 -8.26 -11.80 -20.28
C ASP A 109 -7.82 -12.78 -19.19
N ALA A 110 -7.96 -14.08 -19.46
CA ALA A 110 -7.64 -15.15 -18.51
C ALA A 110 -6.17 -15.18 -18.03
N LYS A 111 -5.24 -14.40 -18.64
CA LYS A 111 -3.86 -14.26 -18.14
C LYS A 111 -3.64 -13.09 -17.20
N LYS A 112 -4.69 -12.28 -16.97
CA LYS A 112 -4.70 -11.11 -16.08
C LYS A 112 -5.90 -11.09 -15.13
N SER A 113 -6.89 -11.93 -15.42
CA SER A 113 -8.21 -11.99 -14.79
C SER A 113 -9.04 -10.71 -14.95
N THR A 114 -8.68 -9.86 -15.93
CA THR A 114 -9.29 -8.52 -16.15
C THR A 114 -10.10 -8.43 -17.43
N ALA A 115 -11.20 -7.67 -17.41
CA ALA A 115 -11.85 -7.16 -18.62
C ALA A 115 -11.83 -5.62 -18.66
N LYS A 116 -11.69 -5.05 -19.88
CA LYS A 116 -11.79 -3.60 -20.12
C LYS A 116 -13.19 -3.24 -20.59
N LEU A 117 -13.76 -2.18 -20.04
CA LEU A 117 -15.06 -1.67 -20.45
C LEU A 117 -14.89 -0.62 -21.56
N SER A 118 -15.83 -0.59 -22.51
CA SER A 118 -15.93 0.51 -23.47
C SER A 118 -16.26 1.84 -22.79
N SER A 119 -16.09 2.95 -23.49
CA SER A 119 -16.46 4.28 -22.97
C SER A 119 -17.96 4.40 -22.67
N ALA A 120 -18.81 3.71 -23.44
CA ALA A 120 -20.26 3.68 -23.24
C ALA A 120 -20.63 2.89 -21.98
N GLN A 121 -20.09 1.67 -21.83
CA GLN A 121 -20.23 0.84 -20.62
C GLN A 121 -19.70 1.58 -19.40
N SER A 122 -18.53 2.23 -19.49
CA SER A 122 -17.95 3.04 -18.41
C SER A 122 -18.91 4.16 -17.97
N ALA A 123 -19.48 4.92 -18.91
CA ALA A 123 -20.40 6.01 -18.59
C ALA A 123 -21.70 5.52 -17.93
N GLN A 124 -22.26 4.39 -18.40
CA GLN A 124 -23.46 3.78 -17.83
C GLN A 124 -23.19 3.19 -16.44
N LEU A 125 -22.08 2.46 -16.28
CA LEU A 125 -21.63 1.89 -15.01
C LEU A 125 -21.39 2.97 -13.94
N LEU A 126 -20.70 4.07 -14.31
CA LEU A 126 -20.45 5.17 -13.38
C LEU A 126 -21.76 5.85 -12.94
N LYS A 127 -22.74 5.99 -13.83
CA LYS A 127 -24.08 6.50 -13.45
C LYS A 127 -24.76 5.56 -12.45
N ALA A 128 -24.80 4.25 -12.75
CA ALA A 128 -25.39 3.23 -11.89
C ALA A 128 -24.73 3.20 -10.50
N LEU A 129 -23.40 3.29 -10.46
CA LEU A 129 -22.60 3.33 -9.24
C LEU A 129 -22.92 4.56 -8.38
N VAL A 130 -23.09 5.73 -9.01
CA VAL A 130 -23.50 6.96 -8.31
C VAL A 130 -24.93 6.87 -7.76
N GLY A 131 -25.83 6.23 -8.50
CA GLY A 131 -27.19 5.90 -8.07
C GLY A 131 -27.30 4.78 -7.03
N ALA A 132 -26.17 4.15 -6.66
CA ALA A 132 -26.09 2.96 -5.82
C ALA A 132 -26.90 1.75 -6.33
N GLU A 133 -27.08 1.64 -7.64
CA GLU A 133 -27.80 0.55 -8.33
C GLU A 133 -27.06 -0.80 -8.23
N ASP A 134 -27.78 -1.91 -8.39
CA ASP A 134 -27.20 -3.27 -8.27
C ASP A 134 -26.33 -3.62 -9.49
N ILE A 135 -25.00 -3.64 -9.33
CA ILE A 135 -24.03 -3.89 -10.40
C ILE A 135 -23.53 -5.33 -10.32
N ARG A 136 -23.72 -6.11 -11.40
CA ARG A 136 -23.30 -7.51 -11.49
C ARG A 136 -22.47 -7.80 -12.73
N LEU A 137 -21.56 -8.76 -12.58
CA LEU A 137 -20.85 -9.42 -13.68
C LEU A 137 -21.30 -10.89 -13.68
N THR A 138 -21.68 -11.42 -14.84
CA THR A 138 -22.28 -12.77 -14.93
C THR A 138 -21.69 -13.55 -16.10
N THR A 139 -21.09 -14.71 -15.86
CA THR A 139 -20.69 -15.69 -16.89
C THR A 139 -21.71 -16.85 -16.94
N GLN A 140 -21.33 -18.03 -17.46
CA GLN A 140 -22.20 -19.22 -17.42
C GLN A 140 -22.13 -19.92 -16.07
N ALA A 141 -20.94 -19.98 -15.46
CA ALA A 141 -20.67 -20.66 -14.20
C ALA A 141 -20.66 -19.74 -12.97
N GLN A 142 -20.53 -18.42 -13.13
CA GLN A 142 -20.32 -17.47 -12.01
C GLN A 142 -21.18 -16.22 -12.12
N GLN A 143 -21.49 -15.63 -10.97
CA GLN A 143 -22.06 -14.28 -10.86
C GLN A 143 -21.45 -13.54 -9.68
N TRP A 144 -20.87 -12.39 -9.97
CA TRP A 144 -20.32 -11.47 -8.98
C TRP A 144 -21.18 -10.22 -8.81
N GLN A 145 -21.05 -9.56 -7.66
CA GLN A 145 -21.72 -8.31 -7.34
C GLN A 145 -20.69 -7.29 -6.85
N ILE A 146 -20.57 -6.16 -7.53
CA ILE A 146 -19.70 -5.06 -7.12
C ILE A 146 -20.46 -4.23 -6.08
N SER A 147 -19.87 -4.02 -4.90
CA SER A 147 -20.52 -3.22 -3.86
C SER A 147 -20.55 -1.74 -4.26
N THR A 148 -21.71 -1.10 -4.11
CA THR A 148 -21.83 0.37 -4.21
C THR A 148 -21.57 1.06 -2.87
N ALA A 149 -21.38 0.29 -1.78
CA ALA A 149 -21.22 0.81 -0.43
C ALA A 149 -19.88 1.54 -0.28
N GLY A 150 -19.93 2.87 -0.39
CA GLY A 150 -18.81 3.79 -0.18
C GLY A 150 -18.27 4.44 -1.45
N ALA A 151 -18.67 3.97 -2.63
CA ALA A 151 -18.27 4.50 -3.93
C ALA A 151 -18.38 6.02 -4.02
N ASN A 152 -19.54 6.59 -3.64
CA ASN A 152 -19.78 8.03 -3.68
C ASN A 152 -18.79 8.87 -2.85
N ALA A 153 -18.31 8.36 -1.70
CA ALA A 153 -17.32 9.06 -0.90
C ALA A 153 -15.93 9.03 -1.56
N VAL A 154 -15.51 7.88 -2.07
CA VAL A 154 -14.25 7.71 -2.81
C VAL A 154 -14.25 8.50 -4.13
N LEU A 155 -15.36 8.51 -4.86
CA LEU A 155 -15.49 9.25 -6.12
C LEU A 155 -15.56 10.77 -5.89
N LEU A 156 -16.23 11.23 -4.83
CA LEU A 156 -16.15 12.63 -4.40
C LEU A 156 -14.72 13.02 -4.04
N LYS A 157 -13.98 12.16 -3.31
CA LYS A 157 -12.58 12.43 -2.96
C LYS A 157 -11.65 12.44 -4.18
N MET A 158 -11.93 11.61 -5.17
CA MET A 158 -11.24 11.59 -6.48
C MET A 158 -11.52 12.84 -7.32
N ASP A 159 -12.72 13.42 -7.22
CA ASP A 159 -13.05 14.72 -7.81
C ASP A 159 -12.43 15.89 -7.02
N ASP A 160 -12.37 15.82 -5.69
CA ASP A 160 -11.71 16.81 -4.80
C ASP A 160 -10.20 16.93 -5.09
N ILE A 161 -9.46 15.83 -5.02
CA ILE A 161 -8.00 15.82 -5.26
C ILE A 161 -7.66 16.38 -6.65
N GLN A 162 -8.49 16.06 -7.66
CA GLN A 162 -8.30 16.55 -9.03
C GLN A 162 -8.96 17.91 -9.31
N LYS A 163 -9.57 18.56 -8.31
CA LYS A 163 -10.25 19.86 -8.39
C LYS A 163 -11.36 19.92 -9.45
N ARG A 164 -12.16 18.85 -9.55
CA ARG A 164 -13.31 18.70 -10.46
C ARG A 164 -14.68 18.81 -9.81
N VAL A 165 -14.78 18.96 -8.49
CA VAL A 165 -16.09 19.09 -7.81
C VAL A 165 -16.87 20.26 -8.42
N ASN A 166 -18.08 20.00 -8.89
CA ASN A 166 -18.96 20.89 -9.66
C ASN A 166 -18.51 21.22 -11.11
N THR A 167 -17.54 20.52 -11.73
CA THR A 167 -17.30 20.62 -13.19
C THR A 167 -18.17 19.61 -13.97
N PRO A 168 -18.35 19.76 -15.30
CA PRO A 168 -19.08 18.78 -16.10
C PRO A 168 -18.45 17.38 -16.11
N ASN A 169 -17.12 17.29 -15.93
CA ASN A 169 -16.33 16.05 -15.98
C ASN A 169 -15.92 15.51 -14.59
N ALA A 170 -16.57 16.00 -13.53
CA ALA A 170 -16.64 15.27 -12.26
C ALA A 170 -17.24 13.87 -12.49
N VAL A 171 -16.89 12.87 -11.69
CA VAL A 171 -17.56 11.56 -11.72
C VAL A 171 -18.81 11.58 -10.84
N TYR A 172 -18.70 12.08 -9.62
CA TYR A 172 -19.80 12.13 -8.65
C TYR A 172 -20.52 13.48 -8.69
N GLN A 173 -19.89 14.53 -8.16
CA GLN A 173 -20.53 15.84 -8.00
C GLN A 173 -20.35 16.70 -9.25
N LYS A 174 -21.14 16.41 -10.29
CA LYS A 174 -21.19 17.17 -11.54
C LYS A 174 -21.79 18.57 -11.35
N GLY A 175 -21.35 19.51 -12.18
CA GLY A 175 -21.91 20.87 -12.26
C GLY A 175 -21.47 21.60 -13.53
N ASN A 176 -21.49 22.94 -13.48
CA ASN A 176 -21.21 23.82 -14.62
C ASN A 176 -19.91 24.65 -14.46
N GLN A 177 -19.07 24.38 -13.46
CA GLN A 177 -17.81 25.12 -13.26
C GLN A 177 -16.77 24.81 -14.35
N SER A 178 -15.98 25.83 -14.70
CA SER A 178 -14.92 25.76 -15.72
C SER A 178 -13.80 24.79 -15.33
N GLU A 179 -13.40 23.90 -16.26
CA GLU A 179 -12.26 23.00 -16.05
C GLU A 179 -10.89 23.71 -16.05
N GLN A 180 -10.82 25.04 -16.20
CA GLN A 180 -9.56 25.79 -16.16
C GLN A 180 -8.77 25.60 -14.85
N ASN A 181 -9.46 25.35 -13.74
CA ASN A 181 -8.85 25.22 -12.40
C ASN A 181 -8.62 23.77 -11.93
N VAL A 182 -8.86 22.76 -12.79
CA VAL A 182 -8.59 21.36 -12.45
C VAL A 182 -7.09 21.13 -12.20
N LEU A 183 -6.76 20.09 -11.45
CA LEU A 183 -5.38 19.66 -11.28
C LEU A 183 -4.76 19.36 -12.64
N GLN A 184 -3.65 20.03 -12.96
CA GLN A 184 -2.87 19.80 -14.17
C GLN A 184 -1.92 18.60 -13.98
N PRO A 185 -1.67 17.79 -15.03
CA PRO A 185 -0.80 16.65 -14.93
C PRO A 185 0.65 17.09 -14.71
N LYS A 186 1.38 16.35 -13.87
CA LYS A 186 2.81 16.55 -13.61
C LYS A 186 3.63 15.45 -14.28
N ALA A 187 4.79 15.80 -14.81
CA ALA A 187 5.73 14.82 -15.33
C ALA A 187 6.22 13.88 -14.22
N ILE A 188 6.36 12.59 -14.53
CA ILE A 188 6.95 11.61 -13.62
C ILE A 188 8.41 12.00 -13.34
N PRO A 189 8.83 12.18 -12.08
CA PRO A 189 10.23 12.44 -11.74
C PRO A 189 11.17 11.35 -12.27
N LYS A 190 12.38 11.72 -12.68
CA LYS A 190 13.44 10.78 -13.07
C LYS A 190 14.52 10.76 -12.00
N ILE A 191 14.93 9.57 -11.58
CA ILE A 191 16.03 9.35 -10.63
C ILE A 191 17.13 8.60 -11.37
N GLY A 192 18.27 9.27 -11.56
CA GLY A 192 19.48 8.62 -12.05
C GLY A 192 20.21 7.93 -10.91
N ILE A 193 20.43 6.62 -11.02
CA ILE A 193 21.46 5.94 -10.23
C ILE A 193 22.81 6.36 -10.82
N THR A 194 23.59 7.07 -10.02
CA THR A 194 24.84 7.71 -10.44
C THR A 194 25.95 7.42 -9.44
N GLY A 195 27.11 7.00 -9.94
CA GLY A 195 28.31 6.78 -9.15
C GLY A 195 28.26 5.55 -8.25
N TYR A 196 27.34 4.60 -8.52
CA TYR A 196 27.27 3.35 -7.77
C TYR A 196 28.35 2.38 -8.27
N ARG A 197 29.19 1.92 -7.33
CA ARG A 197 30.30 0.99 -7.58
C ARG A 197 30.08 -0.28 -6.75
N PRO A 198 29.39 -1.29 -7.30
CA PRO A 198 29.15 -2.54 -6.58
C PRO A 198 30.47 -3.20 -6.18
N ALA A 199 30.54 -3.67 -4.94
CA ALA A 199 31.66 -4.46 -4.41
C ALA A 199 31.15 -5.40 -3.32
N VAL A 200 31.98 -6.37 -2.93
CA VAL A 200 31.63 -7.42 -1.96
C VAL A 200 31.20 -6.80 -0.62
N ALA A 201 30.02 -7.18 -0.14
CA ALA A 201 29.51 -6.75 1.15
C ALA A 201 30.27 -7.40 2.31
N SER A 202 30.43 -6.66 3.41
CA SER A 202 30.94 -7.22 4.67
C SER A 202 29.78 -7.60 5.58
N HIS A 203 29.85 -8.76 6.22
CA HIS A 203 28.82 -9.24 7.14
C HIS A 203 29.43 -9.49 8.53
N PHE A 204 28.84 -8.91 9.56
CA PHE A 204 29.24 -9.12 10.94
C PHE A 204 28.15 -9.86 11.70
N ALA A 205 28.53 -10.81 12.56
CA ALA A 205 27.62 -11.36 13.57
C ALA A 205 27.17 -10.24 14.53
N VAL A 206 25.91 -10.30 14.96
CA VAL A 206 25.23 -9.27 15.77
C VAL A 206 25.87 -9.05 17.15
N ASP A 207 26.50 -10.07 17.71
CA ASP A 207 27.25 -10.05 18.97
C ASP A 207 28.68 -9.49 18.82
N SER A 208 29.19 -9.36 17.60
CA SER A 208 30.57 -8.98 17.34
C SER A 208 30.91 -7.57 17.86
N LYS A 209 32.20 -7.34 18.13
CA LYS A 209 32.72 -6.02 18.53
C LYS A 209 32.36 -4.92 17.50
N ASN A 210 32.32 -5.26 16.22
CA ASN A 210 32.01 -4.33 15.13
C ASN A 210 30.51 -3.97 15.12
N ALA A 211 29.62 -4.97 15.23
CA ALA A 211 28.19 -4.76 15.35
C ALA A 211 27.86 -3.90 16.59
N HIS A 212 28.42 -4.22 17.76
CA HIS A 212 28.26 -3.44 18.97
C HIS A 212 28.78 -1.99 18.88
N GLN A 213 29.81 -1.72 18.07
CA GLN A 213 30.27 -0.35 17.80
C GLN A 213 29.33 0.41 16.87
N LEU A 214 28.79 -0.25 15.83
CA LEU A 214 27.76 0.30 14.96
C LEU A 214 26.47 0.61 15.72
N PHE A 215 25.98 -0.32 16.54
CA PHE A 215 24.73 -0.15 17.29
C PHE A 215 24.74 1.08 18.19
N LYS A 216 25.88 1.40 18.82
CA LYS A 216 26.04 2.63 19.62
C LYS A 216 25.88 3.91 18.80
N LYS A 217 26.27 3.90 17.52
CA LYS A 217 26.09 5.02 16.59
C LYS A 217 24.64 5.09 16.07
N LEU A 218 24.06 3.95 15.67
CA LEU A 218 22.70 3.87 15.14
C LEU A 218 21.65 4.34 16.16
N LYS A 219 21.73 3.88 17.41
CA LYS A 219 20.82 4.32 18.51
C LYS A 219 20.77 5.84 18.68
N ALA A 220 21.86 6.56 18.42
CA ALA A 220 21.89 8.02 18.51
C ALA A 220 21.11 8.76 17.38
N LYS A 221 20.49 8.01 16.43
CA LYS A 221 19.72 8.53 15.29
C LYS A 221 18.45 7.74 14.93
N THR A 222 18.07 6.71 15.70
CA THR A 222 16.93 5.84 15.43
C THR A 222 16.08 5.67 16.69
N ASP A 223 14.75 5.78 16.60
CA ASP A 223 13.86 5.53 17.73
C ASP A 223 13.88 4.04 18.13
N GLN A 224 13.59 3.75 19.39
CA GLN A 224 13.43 2.37 19.85
C GLN A 224 12.17 1.72 19.27
N GLN A 225 11.10 2.49 19.04
CA GLN A 225 9.85 1.98 18.46
C GLN A 225 10.03 1.58 16.98
N ASP A 226 10.84 2.35 16.24
CA ASP A 226 11.17 2.07 14.84
C ASP A 226 12.07 0.84 14.67
N CYS A 227 12.91 0.53 15.66
CA CYS A 227 13.96 -0.49 15.56
C CYS A 227 14.25 -1.18 16.91
N PRO A 228 13.30 -1.90 17.51
CA PRO A 228 13.44 -2.46 18.86
C PRO A 228 14.58 -3.48 19.00
N ASN A 229 14.87 -4.31 17.98
CA ASN A 229 15.95 -5.31 18.05
C ASN A 229 17.32 -4.68 18.28
N LEU A 230 17.58 -3.53 17.64
CA LEU A 230 18.79 -2.73 17.84
C LEU A 230 18.95 -2.35 19.32
N TYR A 231 17.87 -1.97 19.99
CA TYR A 231 17.86 -1.55 21.38
C TYR A 231 17.98 -2.72 22.36
N GLU A 232 17.13 -3.72 22.17
CA GLU A 232 16.87 -4.83 23.11
C GLU A 232 17.75 -6.05 22.86
N ALA A 233 18.61 -6.00 21.84
CA ALA A 233 19.50 -7.09 21.39
C ALA A 233 18.75 -8.38 21.02
N ARG A 234 17.49 -8.27 20.59
CA ARG A 234 16.64 -9.39 20.13
C ARG A 234 16.98 -9.78 18.69
N PHE A 235 18.13 -10.44 18.53
CA PHE A 235 18.59 -10.99 17.26
C PHE A 235 18.65 -12.52 17.34
N PHE A 236 18.53 -13.17 16.19
CA PHE A 236 18.75 -14.61 16.02
C PHE A 236 20.23 -14.92 15.69
N GLU A 237 20.65 -16.18 15.79
CA GLU A 237 22.05 -16.57 15.56
C GLU A 237 22.49 -16.38 14.10
N GLU A 238 21.56 -16.48 13.16
CA GLU A 238 21.76 -16.21 11.74
C GLU A 238 21.79 -14.71 11.38
N ASP A 239 21.31 -13.82 12.25
CA ASP A 239 21.19 -12.38 11.93
C ASP A 239 22.56 -11.71 11.73
N ARG A 240 22.67 -10.86 10.70
CA ARG A 240 23.91 -10.15 10.37
C ARG A 240 23.71 -8.66 10.28
N VAL A 241 24.71 -7.91 10.73
CA VAL A 241 24.91 -6.52 10.33
C VAL A 241 25.68 -6.52 9.02
N SER A 242 25.02 -6.13 7.93
CA SER A 242 25.62 -6.14 6.59
C SER A 242 26.05 -4.73 6.19
N VAL A 243 27.20 -4.60 5.53
CA VAL A 243 27.75 -3.32 5.05
C VAL A 243 28.04 -3.46 3.55
N TYR A 244 27.23 -2.79 2.74
CA TYR A 244 27.29 -2.77 1.28
C TYR A 244 28.01 -1.51 0.80
N PRO A 245 29.11 -1.61 0.04
CA PRO A 245 29.74 -0.46 -0.60
C PRO A 245 28.78 0.24 -1.59
N LEU A 246 28.67 1.57 -1.51
CA LEU A 246 28.00 2.38 -2.53
C LEU A 246 29.00 2.95 -3.54
N ASN A 247 30.09 3.53 -3.02
CA ASN A 247 31.13 4.18 -3.82
C ASN A 247 32.47 4.15 -3.05
N ALA A 248 33.39 5.07 -3.32
CA ALA A 248 34.69 5.07 -2.65
C ALA A 248 34.63 5.67 -1.23
N GLU A 249 33.57 6.43 -0.91
CA GLU A 249 33.41 7.28 0.28
C GLU A 249 32.29 6.79 1.24
N GLN A 250 31.28 6.09 0.72
CA GLN A 250 30.01 5.79 1.37
C GLN A 250 29.62 4.31 1.28
N VAL A 251 28.83 3.87 2.26
CA VAL A 251 28.29 2.51 2.39
C VAL A 251 26.83 2.54 2.87
N VAL A 252 26.06 1.51 2.55
CA VAL A 252 24.80 1.19 3.23
C VAL A 252 25.07 0.19 4.34
N VAL A 253 24.64 0.50 5.56
CA VAL A 253 24.57 -0.46 6.68
C VAL A 253 23.13 -0.98 6.78
N GLN A 254 22.99 -2.29 6.88
CA GLN A 254 21.72 -3.01 7.10
C GLN A 254 21.72 -3.70 8.47
N VAL A 255 20.62 -3.59 9.22
CA VAL A 255 20.40 -4.28 10.50
C VAL A 255 18.95 -4.76 10.60
N PRO A 256 18.64 -5.99 11.03
CA PRO A 256 17.28 -6.39 11.39
C PRO A 256 16.73 -5.52 12.54
N CYS A 257 15.69 -4.74 12.27
CA CYS A 257 15.10 -3.80 13.23
C CYS A 257 13.96 -4.43 14.05
N TRP A 258 13.12 -5.24 13.40
CA TRP A 258 12.00 -5.93 14.03
C TRP A 258 11.52 -7.13 13.19
N ARG A 259 10.86 -8.11 13.82
CA ARG A 259 10.15 -9.21 13.15
C ARG A 259 8.73 -9.34 13.72
N GLY A 260 7.77 -9.61 12.84
CA GLY A 260 6.38 -9.94 13.16
C GLY A 260 5.97 -11.29 12.57
N ALA A 261 4.70 -11.68 12.69
CA ALA A 261 4.22 -13.01 12.32
C ALA A 261 4.36 -13.38 10.82
N TYR A 262 4.48 -12.38 9.93
CA TYR A 262 4.56 -12.56 8.46
C TYR A 262 5.35 -11.44 7.75
N ASN A 263 6.06 -10.61 8.52
CA ASN A 263 6.79 -9.42 8.09
C ASN A 263 8.12 -9.29 8.86
N GLU A 264 9.12 -8.68 8.22
CA GLU A 264 10.38 -8.27 8.84
C GLU A 264 10.69 -6.83 8.42
N GLY A 265 11.22 -6.03 9.35
CA GLY A 265 11.79 -4.73 9.05
C GLY A 265 13.31 -4.76 9.11
N LEU A 266 13.96 -4.54 7.98
CA LEU A 266 15.39 -4.26 7.87
C LEU A 266 15.60 -2.75 7.88
N GLY A 267 16.42 -2.26 8.82
CA GLY A 267 16.89 -0.89 8.85
C GLY A 267 18.07 -0.66 7.94
N TYR A 268 18.05 0.48 7.24
CA TYR A 268 19.03 0.88 6.25
C TYR A 268 19.53 2.31 6.51
N TRP A 269 20.86 2.46 6.65
CA TRP A 269 21.52 3.75 6.87
C TRP A 269 22.67 3.97 5.88
N VAL A 270 22.77 5.18 5.34
CA VAL A 270 23.97 5.62 4.62
C VAL A 270 24.99 6.10 5.64
N MET A 271 26.21 5.56 5.58
CA MET A 271 27.35 5.97 6.41
C MET A 271 28.56 6.31 5.54
N ASP A 272 29.55 7.00 6.11
CA ASP A 272 30.89 7.02 5.52
C ASP A 272 31.55 5.63 5.60
N LYS A 273 32.53 5.38 4.73
CA LYS A 273 33.24 4.11 4.62
C LYS A 273 34.07 3.72 5.85
N ALA A 274 34.44 4.66 6.73
CA ALA A 274 35.07 4.36 8.02
C ALA A 274 34.03 4.08 9.14
N LEU A 275 32.74 4.05 8.80
CA LEU A 275 31.62 3.74 9.69
C LEU A 275 31.51 4.69 10.91
N GLN A 276 31.93 5.95 10.75
CA GLN A 276 31.98 6.89 11.88
C GLN A 276 30.76 7.80 12.00
N LYS A 277 30.16 8.20 10.88
CA LYS A 277 29.12 9.22 10.73
C LYS A 277 27.96 8.67 9.89
N ILE A 278 26.78 8.65 10.50
CA ILE A 278 25.52 8.44 9.78
C ILE A 278 25.23 9.69 8.95
N GLN A 279 24.92 9.49 7.67
CA GLN A 279 24.59 10.53 6.69
C GLN A 279 23.08 10.57 6.41
N GLN A 280 22.43 9.41 6.43
CA GLN A 280 20.98 9.25 6.25
C GLN A 280 20.50 7.98 6.98
N GLN A 281 19.33 8.02 7.61
CA GLN A 281 18.49 6.83 7.83
C GLN A 281 17.47 6.81 6.69
N VAL A 282 17.35 5.69 5.97
CA VAL A 282 16.46 5.57 4.80
C VAL A 282 15.10 5.03 5.21
N THR A 283 15.11 3.92 5.95
CA THR A 283 13.91 3.24 6.48
C THR A 283 14.35 2.27 7.61
N THR A 284 13.43 1.88 8.48
CA THR A 284 13.57 0.75 9.43
C THR A 284 12.74 -0.47 9.05
N SER A 285 11.94 -0.36 7.99
CA SER A 285 10.97 -1.37 7.54
C SER A 285 11.24 -1.84 6.10
N GLY A 286 12.50 -1.83 5.68
CA GLY A 286 12.92 -2.40 4.40
C GLY A 286 12.87 -3.93 4.40
N SER A 287 12.99 -4.52 3.23
CA SER A 287 12.90 -5.97 2.99
C SER A 287 14.06 -6.49 2.14
N SER A 288 14.66 -5.66 1.28
CA SER A 288 15.90 -5.99 0.56
C SER A 288 16.66 -4.75 0.07
N PHE A 289 17.93 -4.97 -0.28
CA PHE A 289 18.79 -4.02 -0.99
C PHE A 289 19.39 -4.71 -2.22
N SER A 290 19.34 -4.05 -3.38
CA SER A 290 19.94 -4.53 -4.63
C SER A 290 20.20 -3.36 -5.59
N GLU A 291 21.35 -3.36 -6.27
CA GLU A 291 21.72 -2.38 -7.30
C GLU A 291 21.35 -0.92 -6.97
N ALA A 292 21.88 -0.45 -5.84
CA ALA A 292 21.68 0.89 -5.29
C ALA A 292 20.21 1.28 -5.04
N GLN A 293 19.34 0.30 -4.84
CA GLN A 293 17.93 0.48 -4.49
C GLN A 293 17.58 -0.32 -3.22
N ILE A 294 16.70 0.26 -2.40
CA ILE A 294 16.12 -0.37 -1.21
C ILE A 294 14.64 -0.60 -1.47
N PHE A 295 14.15 -1.79 -1.15
CA PHE A 295 12.75 -2.20 -1.32
C PHE A 295 12.13 -2.52 0.03
N SER A 296 10.83 -2.27 0.19
CA SER A 296 10.03 -2.53 1.39
C SER A 296 8.68 -3.09 0.95
N GLU A 297 8.30 -4.26 1.48
CA GLU A 297 7.01 -4.92 1.24
C GLU A 297 6.44 -5.44 2.56
N GLN A 298 5.50 -4.67 3.13
CA GLN A 298 4.93 -4.91 4.46
C GLN A 298 3.44 -5.22 4.35
N LYS A 299 3.06 -6.43 4.72
CA LYS A 299 1.69 -6.97 4.56
C LYS A 299 0.79 -6.53 5.71
N GLY A 300 -0.50 -6.37 5.47
CA GLY A 300 -1.48 -5.92 6.44
C GLY A 300 -1.79 -6.96 7.51
N ARG A 301 -2.45 -8.05 7.12
CA ARG A 301 -3.10 -9.03 8.03
C ARG A 301 -2.59 -10.46 7.88
N GLY A 302 -1.80 -10.79 6.85
CA GLY A 302 -1.32 -12.16 6.62
C GLY A 302 -0.36 -12.33 5.44
N ILE A 303 0.13 -13.56 5.24
CA ILE A 303 1.22 -13.89 4.29
C ILE A 303 0.87 -13.61 2.81
N ALA A 304 -0.39 -13.74 2.42
CA ALA A 304 -0.90 -13.46 1.07
C ALA A 304 -1.71 -12.16 0.98
N ASP A 305 -1.72 -11.35 2.05
CA ASP A 305 -2.46 -10.10 2.11
C ASP A 305 -1.72 -8.95 1.42
N CYS A 306 -2.47 -7.96 0.95
CA CYS A 306 -1.93 -6.67 0.52
C CYS A 306 -1.36 -5.89 1.71
N GLY A 307 -0.72 -4.78 1.40
CA GLY A 307 -0.24 -3.83 2.40
C GLY A 307 0.47 -2.69 1.70
N ILE A 308 1.64 -2.32 2.22
CA ILE A 308 2.40 -1.16 1.78
C ILE A 308 3.68 -1.61 1.05
N ARG A 309 3.88 -1.11 -0.17
CA ARG A 309 5.16 -1.15 -0.87
C ARG A 309 5.81 0.23 -0.83
N SER A 310 7.11 0.28 -0.59
CA SER A 310 7.91 1.50 -0.74
C SER A 310 9.31 1.17 -1.26
N GLU A 311 9.82 2.02 -2.15
CA GLU A 311 11.11 1.82 -2.79
C GLU A 311 11.89 3.12 -2.81
N TRP A 312 13.21 3.03 -2.64
CA TRP A 312 14.12 4.18 -2.69
C TRP A 312 15.30 3.87 -3.60
N ALA A 313 15.67 4.82 -4.45
CA ALA A 313 16.84 4.73 -5.32
C ALA A 313 17.93 5.73 -4.90
N TRP A 314 19.18 5.29 -4.96
CA TRP A 314 20.35 6.15 -4.77
C TRP A 314 20.49 7.16 -5.91
N ASN A 315 20.63 8.44 -5.61
CA ASN A 315 20.75 9.52 -6.61
C ASN A 315 22.16 10.13 -6.72
N GLY A 316 23.20 9.40 -6.32
CA GLY A 316 24.57 9.93 -6.20
C GLY A 316 24.86 10.68 -4.90
N LYS A 317 23.84 10.99 -4.09
CA LYS A 317 24.00 11.74 -2.83
C LYS A 317 23.21 11.16 -1.64
N ALA A 318 22.01 10.65 -1.91
CA ALA A 318 21.08 10.11 -0.92
C ALA A 318 20.18 9.05 -1.57
N PHE A 319 19.54 8.21 -0.74
CA PHE A 319 18.37 7.45 -1.17
C PHE A 319 17.16 8.37 -1.17
N VAL A 320 16.45 8.43 -2.30
CA VAL A 320 15.19 9.18 -2.45
C VAL A 320 14.07 8.24 -2.84
N LEU A 321 12.86 8.51 -2.37
CA LEU A 321 11.68 7.70 -2.68
C LEU A 321 11.50 7.63 -4.21
N SER A 322 11.54 6.42 -4.76
CA SER A 322 11.26 6.13 -6.16
C SER A 322 9.83 5.62 -6.35
N TYR A 323 9.27 4.95 -5.36
CA TYR A 323 7.93 4.36 -5.45
C TYR A 323 7.26 4.27 -4.09
N GLN A 324 5.94 4.48 -4.06
CA GLN A 324 5.10 4.10 -2.93
C GLN A 324 3.70 3.70 -3.41
N ALA A 325 3.19 2.58 -2.89
CA ALA A 325 1.85 2.09 -3.14
C ALA A 325 1.27 1.42 -1.89
N GLN A 326 -0.05 1.44 -1.75
CA GLN A 326 -0.73 0.70 -0.68
C GLN A 326 -2.14 0.25 -1.06
N SER A 327 -2.53 -0.94 -0.61
CA SER A 327 -3.91 -1.42 -0.54
C SER A 327 -4.11 -2.15 0.77
N GLN A 328 -5.32 -2.13 1.34
CA GLN A 328 -5.58 -2.71 2.67
C GLN A 328 -6.85 -3.57 2.75
N GLN A 329 -7.77 -3.50 1.78
CA GLN A 329 -8.98 -4.31 1.79
C GLN A 329 -8.74 -5.74 1.31
N CYS A 330 -8.06 -5.90 0.17
CA CYS A 330 -7.84 -7.13 -0.59
C CYS A 330 -9.08 -7.91 -1.05
N LYS A 331 -10.03 -8.20 -0.16
CA LYS A 331 -11.33 -8.83 -0.48
C LYS A 331 -11.18 -10.09 -1.34
N GLY A 332 -10.29 -10.99 -0.94
CA GLY A 332 -10.00 -12.27 -1.61
C GLY A 332 -8.87 -12.22 -2.64
N PHE A 333 -8.47 -11.04 -3.14
CA PHE A 333 -7.36 -10.93 -4.10
C PHE A 333 -6.00 -10.97 -3.38
N ALA A 334 -5.21 -12.03 -3.62
CA ALA A 334 -3.88 -12.19 -3.03
C ALA A 334 -2.93 -11.05 -3.48
N GLY A 335 -2.29 -10.36 -2.53
CA GLY A 335 -1.48 -9.16 -2.80
C GLY A 335 -2.27 -7.90 -3.21
N GLY A 336 -3.60 -8.01 -3.39
CA GLY A 336 -4.50 -6.93 -3.82
C GLY A 336 -4.79 -6.93 -5.32
N ALA A 337 -6.05 -6.66 -5.68
CA ALA A 337 -6.55 -6.69 -7.06
C ALA A 337 -5.78 -5.77 -8.03
N TRP A 338 -5.50 -4.54 -7.60
CA TRP A 338 -4.92 -3.51 -8.45
C TRP A 338 -3.76 -2.81 -7.76
N ASN A 339 -2.81 -2.37 -8.58
CA ASN A 339 -1.71 -1.57 -8.09
C ASN A 339 -2.16 -0.11 -7.80
N LEU A 340 -2.02 0.32 -6.55
CA LEU A 340 -2.49 1.59 -6.02
C LEU A 340 -1.33 2.51 -5.55
N PRO A 341 -0.54 3.09 -6.48
CA PRO A 341 0.54 4.00 -6.13
C PRO A 341 0.04 5.37 -5.65
N THR A 342 0.67 5.87 -4.60
CA THR A 342 0.60 7.26 -4.11
C THR A 342 1.80 8.09 -4.56
N TYR A 343 2.88 7.45 -5.02
CA TYR A 343 4.06 8.10 -5.59
C TYR A 343 4.74 7.20 -6.63
N VAL A 344 5.14 7.77 -7.77
CA VAL A 344 5.94 7.11 -8.81
C VAL A 344 7.11 7.97 -9.29
N ALA A 345 8.22 7.33 -9.65
CA ALA A 345 9.35 7.91 -10.36
C ALA A 345 9.93 6.89 -11.34
N ILE A 346 10.58 7.36 -12.40
CA ILE A 346 11.35 6.51 -13.32
C ILE A 346 12.77 6.43 -12.79
N VAL A 347 13.18 5.26 -12.31
CA VAL A 347 14.58 4.97 -11.97
C VAL A 347 15.31 4.49 -13.22
N ALA A 348 16.51 4.99 -13.46
CA ALA A 348 17.40 4.53 -14.53
C ALA A 348 18.85 4.57 -14.05
N ARG A 349 19.69 3.65 -14.55
CA ARG A 349 21.15 3.82 -14.42
C ARG A 349 21.62 4.97 -15.31
N THR A 350 22.60 5.70 -14.82
CA THR A 350 23.24 6.84 -15.52
C THR A 350 24.78 6.74 -15.48
N ASP A 351 25.28 5.58 -15.07
CA ASP A 351 26.67 5.12 -15.09
C ASP A 351 26.81 3.86 -15.95
#